data_AF-A0A3R9RLU0-F1
#
_entry.id   AF-A0A3R9RLU0-F1
#
_cell.length_a   1.000
_cell.length_b   1.000
_cell.length_c   1.000
_cell.angle_alpha   90.00
_cell.angle_beta   90.00
_cell.angle_gamma   90.00
#
_symmetry.space_group_name_H-M   'P 1'
#
loop_
_entity.id
_entity.type
_entity.pdbx_description
1 polymer ?
#
loop_
_entity_poly.entity_id
_entity_poly.type
_entity_poly.pdbx_seq_one_letter_code
_entity_poly.pdbx_strand_id
1 'polypeptide(L)' 'MIGALMLDIAGTELTQEDIELLQAPQVGGMILFARNIESPQQVRALTDHMRQVRPDILIAVDQEGGRV' A
#
# COMPACT_ATOMS: atom_id res chain seq x y z
N MET A 1 3.87 -0.37 23.77
CA MET A 1 2.55 -0.48 23.12
C MET A 1 2.74 -1.38 21.91
N ILE A 2 1.99 -2.47 21.77
CA ILE A 2 2.11 -3.41 20.65
C ILE A 2 0.87 -3.17 19.77
N GLY A 3 1.08 -2.67 18.56
CA GLY A 3 0.01 -2.41 17.60
C GLY A 3 0.60 -1.84 16.31
N ALA A 4 0.14 -2.34 15.18
CA ALA A 4 0.49 -1.84 13.85
C ALA A 4 -0.79 -1.32 13.18
N LEU A 5 -0.68 -0.15 12.56
CA LEU A 5 -1.75 0.45 11.78
C LEU A 5 -1.68 -0.05 10.34
N MET A 6 -2.83 -0.44 9.79
CA MET A 6 -3.01 -0.70 8.37
C MET A 6 -3.75 0.49 7.76
N LEU A 7 -3.21 1.01 6.67
CA LEU A 7 -3.75 2.16 5.94
C LEU A 7 -4.01 1.77 4.48
N ASP A 8 -4.65 2.66 3.73
CA ASP A 8 -4.80 2.60 2.27
C ASP A 8 -4.25 3.88 1.61
N ILE A 9 -4.32 3.97 0.27
CA ILE A 9 -4.00 5.18 -0.50
C ILE A 9 -5.15 5.55 -1.45
N ALA A 10 -5.15 6.81 -1.89
CA ALA A 10 -6.25 7.35 -2.70
C ALA A 10 -6.22 6.87 -4.18
N GLY A 11 -5.04 6.62 -4.74
CA GLY A 11 -4.86 6.38 -6.18
C GLY A 11 -3.93 5.22 -6.51
N THR A 12 -3.38 5.24 -7.73
CA THR A 12 -2.55 4.17 -8.30
C THR A 12 -1.04 4.42 -8.15
N GLU A 13 -0.67 5.54 -7.53
CA GLU A 13 0.70 5.93 -7.24
C GLU A 13 0.78 6.53 -5.83
N LEU A 14 1.97 6.49 -5.22
CA LEU A 14 2.22 7.14 -3.95
C LEU A 14 2.40 8.65 -4.16
N THR A 15 1.68 9.44 -3.38
CA THR A 15 1.97 10.86 -3.20
C THR A 15 3.12 11.04 -2.20
N GLN A 16 3.64 12.27 -2.11
CA GLN A 16 4.63 12.61 -1.09
C GLN A 16 4.09 12.41 0.34
N GLU A 17 2.81 12.69 0.57
CA GLU A 17 2.15 12.46 1.86
C GLU A 17 2.07 10.97 2.20
N ASP A 18 1.75 10.11 1.22
CA ASP A 18 1.72 8.66 1.43
C ASP A 18 3.11 8.12 1.82
N ILE A 19 4.18 8.65 1.19
CA ILE A 19 5.56 8.28 1.51
C ILE A 19 5.90 8.67 2.95
N GLU A 20 5.55 9.88 3.38
CA GLU A 20 5.77 10.35 4.75
C GLU A 20 5.02 9.49 5.78
N LEU A 21 3.78 9.10 5.48
CA LEU A 21 2.99 8.20 6.33
C LEU A 21 3.60 6.79 6.40
N LEU A 22 4.06 6.23 5.28
CA LEU A 22 4.69 4.90 5.23
C LEU A 22 5.96 4.81 6.10
N GLN A 23 6.69 5.92 6.26
CA GLN A 23 7.88 6.00 7.11
C GLN A 23 7.54 6.01 8.62
N ALA A 24 6.29 6.32 9.00
CA ALA A 24 5.88 6.35 10.40
C ALA A 24 5.97 4.94 11.02
N PRO A 25 6.69 4.75 12.15
CA PRO A 25 6.97 3.41 12.67
C PRO A 25 5.71 2.62 13.06
N GLN A 26 4.60 3.32 13.34
CA GLN A 26 3.31 2.72 13.67
C GLN A 26 2.60 2.09 12.47
N VAL A 27 2.93 2.48 11.23
CA VAL A 27 2.34 1.92 10.02
C VAL A 27 3.01 0.59 9.70
N GLY A 28 2.27 -0.51 9.80
CA GLY A 28 2.77 -1.85 9.51
C GLY A 28 2.12 -2.52 8.31
N GLY A 29 1.06 -1.93 7.75
CA GLY A 29 0.39 -2.49 6.59
C GLY A 29 -0.19 -1.47 5.62
N MET A 30 -0.25 -1.89 4.35
CA MET A 30 -0.97 -1.26 3.26
C MET A 30 -2.04 -2.21 2.74
N ILE A 31 -3.27 -1.74 2.56
CA ILE A 31 -4.33 -2.48 1.87
C ILE A 31 -4.70 -1.79 0.56
N LEU A 32 -4.71 -2.57 -0.52
CA LEU A 32 -5.12 -2.13 -1.85
C LEU A 32 -6.57 -2.51 -2.13
N PHE A 33 -7.26 -1.64 -2.86
CA PHE A 33 -8.61 -1.85 -3.38
C PHE A 33 -8.64 -1.68 -4.91
N ALA A 34 -9.81 -1.90 -5.53
CA ALA A 34 -10.03 -1.70 -6.96
C ALA A 34 -9.49 -0.35 -7.48
N ARG A 35 -9.65 0.74 -6.72
CA ARG A 35 -9.19 2.09 -7.11
C ARG A 35 -7.67 2.25 -7.21
N ASN A 36 -6.90 1.30 -6.67
CA ASN A 36 -5.44 1.34 -6.65
C ASN A 36 -4.80 0.49 -7.75
N ILE A 37 -5.63 -0.18 -8.58
CA ILE A 37 -5.23 -1.24 -9.50
C ILE A 37 -5.68 -0.89 -10.91
N GLU A 38 -4.71 -0.64 -11.79
CA GLU A 38 -4.95 -0.40 -13.22
C GLU A 38 -4.42 -1.56 -14.07
N SER A 39 -3.26 -2.11 -13.72
CA SER A 39 -2.64 -3.24 -14.41
C SER A 39 -1.65 -3.97 -13.51
N PRO A 40 -1.32 -5.26 -13.77
CA PRO A 40 -0.32 -5.99 -13.00
C PRO A 40 1.05 -5.30 -12.95
N GLN A 41 1.45 -4.62 -14.03
CA GLN A 41 2.70 -3.87 -14.11
C GLN A 41 2.67 -2.63 -13.22
N GLN A 42 1.56 -1.88 -13.23
CA GLN A 42 1.37 -0.71 -12.35
C GLN A 42 1.36 -1.15 -10.89
N VAL A 43 0.65 -2.22 -10.53
CA VAL A 43 0.62 -2.75 -9.16
C VAL A 43 2.02 -3.17 -8.71
N ARG A 44 2.79 -3.84 -9.57
CA ARG A 44 4.19 -4.17 -9.26
C ARG A 44 4.99 -2.91 -8.95
N ALA A 45 4.94 -1.88 -9.80
CA ALA A 45 5.64 -0.63 -9.59
C ALA A 45 5.23 0.05 -8.27
N LEU A 46 3.92 0.08 -7.96
CA LEU A 46 3.39 0.63 -6.72
C LEU A 46 3.93 -0.12 -5.50
N THR A 47 3.86 -1.46 -5.50
CA THR A 47 4.33 -2.28 -4.37
C THR A 47 5.85 -2.25 -4.22
N ASP A 48 6.60 -2.15 -5.32
CA ASP A 48 8.06 -2.00 -5.27
C ASP A 48 8.43 -0.64 -4.67
N HIS A 49 7.72 0.45 -5.03
CA HIS A 49 7.93 1.78 -4.43
C HIS A 49 7.61 1.77 -2.93
N MET A 50 6.50 1.16 -2.50
CA MET A 50 6.18 0.97 -1.07
C MET A 50 7.31 0.24 -0.33
N ARG A 51 7.89 -0.82 -0.92
CA ARG A 51 8.98 -1.59 -0.31
C ARG A 51 10.32 -0.89 -0.33
N GLN A 52 10.56 0.02 -1.26
CA GLN A 52 11.75 0.89 -1.23
C GLN A 52 11.69 1.86 -0.03
N VAL A 53 10.50 2.36 0.29
CA VAL A 53 10.28 3.24 1.45
C VAL A 53 10.28 2.44 2.76
N ARG A 54 9.59 1.28 2.79
CA ARG A 54 9.49 0.41 3.96
C ARG A 54 9.59 -1.08 3.56
N PRO A 55 10.79 -1.69 3.61
CA PRO A 55 11.03 -3.05 3.12
C PRO A 55 10.13 -4.13 3.74
N ASP A 56 9.80 -3.95 5.00
CA ASP A 56 9.08 -4.86 5.90
C ASP A 56 7.55 -4.61 5.96
N ILE A 57 7.02 -3.71 5.12
CA ILE A 57 5.57 -3.44 5.07
C ILE A 57 4.78 -4.69 4.62
N LEU A 58 3.69 -4.99 5.33
CA LEU A 58 2.67 -5.94 4.86
C LEU A 58 1.82 -5.27 3.78
N ILE A 59 1.70 -5.89 2.60
CA ILE A 59 0.82 -5.40 1.54
C ILE A 59 -0.28 -6.44 1.33
N ALA A 60 -1.53 -6.01 1.49
CA ALA A 60 -2.73 -6.81 1.31
C ALA A 60 -3.58 -6.23 0.19
N VAL A 61 -4.50 -7.03 -0.34
CA VAL A 61 -5.52 -6.60 -1.31
C VAL A 61 -6.86 -7.18 -0.90
N ASP A 62 -7.93 -6.38 -0.97
CA ASP A 62 -9.29 -6.90 -0.90
C ASP A 62 -9.75 -7.24 -2.33
N GLN A 63 -9.85 -8.53 -2.63
CA GLN A 63 -10.26 -9.00 -3.96
C GLN A 63 -11.78 -8.97 -4.19
N GLU A 64 -12.58 -8.80 -3.13
CA GLU A 64 -14.03 -8.65 -3.24
C GLU A 64 -14.75 -9.68 -4.16
N GLY A 65 -14.27 -10.93 -4.19
CA GLY A 65 -14.82 -11.99 -5.05
C GLY A 65 -14.41 -11.91 -6.53
N GLY A 66 -13.25 -11.32 -6.83
CA GLY A 66 -12.69 -11.22 -8.19
C GLY A 66 -13.06 -9.95 -8.95
N ARG A 67 -13.54 -8.92 -8.24
CA ARG A 67 -13.85 -7.59 -8.82
C ARG A 67 -12.61 -6.71 -8.99
N VAL A 68 -11.47 -7.20 -8.52
CA VAL A 68 -10.17 -6.54 -8.45
C VAL A 68 -9.15 -7.39 -9.18
#